data_AF-A0A932WDS4-F1
#
_entry.id   AF-A0A932WDS4-F1
#
_cell.length_a   1.000
_cell.length_b   1.000
_cell.length_c   1.000
_cell.angle_alpha   90.00
_cell.angle_beta   90.00
_cell.angle_gamma   90.00
#
_symmetry.space_group_name_H-M   'P 1'
#
loop_
_entity.id
_entity.type
_entity.pdbx_description
1 polymer ?
#
loop_
_entity_poly.entity_id
_entity_poly.type
_entity_poly.pdbx_seq_one_letter_code
_entity_poly.pdbx_strand_id
1 'polypeptide(L)' 'MKEKIVKIAKGKEGVVLPEDYLRYLELIPGAEIELALDKKKKWIIIRPLHGEDFMEHFKDTMETMA' A
#
# COMPACT_ATOMS: atom_id res chain seq x y z
N MET A 1 -5.72 -16.59 2.45
CA MET A 1 -5.18 -15.54 1.57
C MET A 1 -6.31 -14.58 1.23
N LYS A 2 -6.09 -13.27 1.32
CA LYS A 2 -7.07 -12.27 0.89
C LYS A 2 -6.72 -11.91 -0.54
N GLU A 3 -7.65 -12.12 -1.48
CA GLU A 3 -7.45 -11.85 -2.90
C GLU A 3 -8.57 -10.96 -3.42
N LYS A 4 -8.22 -9.98 -4.26
CA LYS A 4 -9.19 -9.08 -4.88
C LYS A 4 -8.73 -8.78 -6.31
N ILE A 5 -9.63 -8.99 -7.27
CA ILE A 5 -9.39 -8.62 -8.67
C ILE A 5 -9.67 -7.13 -8.82
N VAL A 6 -8.67 -6.38 -9.29
CA VAL A 6 -8.76 -4.94 -9.56
C VAL A 6 -8.52 -4.66 -11.04
N LYS A 7 -9.13 -3.59 -11.55
CA LYS A 7 -9.01 -3.18 -12.95
C LYS A 7 -8.08 -1.97 -13.06
N ILE A 8 -7.14 -2.02 -13.98
CA ILE A 8 -6.34 -0.84 -14.37
C ILE A 8 -7.23 0.07 -15.21
N ALA A 9 -7.44 1.29 -14.76
CA ALA A 9 -8.28 2.26 -15.47
C ALA A 9 -7.58 2.71 -16.77
N LYS A 10 -8.36 2.86 -17.85
CA LYS A 10 -7.84 3.38 -19.12
C LYS A 10 -7.30 4.80 -18.92
N GLY A 11 -6.09 5.07 -19.40
CA GLY A 11 -5.43 6.36 -19.27
C GLY A 11 -4.81 6.65 -17.89
N LYS A 12 -4.75 5.65 -17.00
CA LYS A 12 -3.96 5.71 -15.77
C LYS A 12 -2.81 4.72 -15.85
N GLU A 13 -1.63 5.12 -15.39
CA GLU A 13 -0.42 4.29 -15.41
C GLU A 13 -0.26 3.42 -14.15
N GLY A 14 -1.30 3.27 -13.32
CA GLY A 14 -1.21 2.61 -12.01
C GLY A 14 -2.41 1.75 -11.63
N VAL A 15 -2.16 0.86 -10.66
CA VAL A 15 -3.18 0.06 -9.96
C VAL A 15 -3.58 0.79 -8.68
N VAL A 16 -4.89 0.91 -8.43
CA VAL A 16 -5.39 1.40 -7.15
C VAL A 16 -5.41 0.24 -6.16
N LEU A 17 -4.67 0.37 -5.07
CA LEU A 17 -4.68 -0.61 -4.00
C LEU A 17 -5.97 -0.48 -3.18
N PRO A 18 -6.66 -1.59 -2.87
CA PRO A 18 -7.82 -1.57 -1.99
C PRO A 18 -7.48 -1.04 -0.59
N GLU A 19 -8.41 -0.33 0.03
CA GLU A 19 -8.22 0.29 1.35
C GLU A 19 -7.82 -0.71 2.43
N ASP A 20 -8.40 -1.90 2.42
CA ASP A 20 -8.09 -2.96 3.37
C ASP A 20 -6.65 -3.49 3.23
N TYR A 21 -6.05 -3.38 2.04
CA TYR A 21 -4.66 -3.73 1.79
C TYR A 21 -3.75 -2.61 2.27
N LEU A 22 -4.13 -1.34 2.04
CA LEU A 22 -3.41 -0.18 2.56
C LEU A 22 -3.35 -0.22 4.09
N ARG A 23 -4.49 -0.48 4.76
CA ARG A 23 -4.53 -0.63 6.23
C ARG A 23 -3.64 -1.78 6.72
N TYR A 24 -3.67 -2.91 6.04
CA TYR A 24 -2.83 -4.07 6.40
C TYR A 24 -1.33 -3.80 6.22
N LEU A 25 -0.97 -3.06 5.17
CA LEU A 25 0.40 -2.63 4.89
C LEU A 25 0.78 -1.35 5.65
N GLU A 26 -0.14 -0.82 6.46
CA GLU A 26 0.03 0.45 7.17
C GLU A 26 0.53 1.57 6.23
N LEU A 27 -0.06 1.65 5.03
CA LEU A 27 0.28 2.65 4.02
C LEU A 27 -0.71 3.81 4.07
N ILE A 28 -0.16 5.02 4.04
CA ILE A 28 -0.90 6.27 4.00
C ILE A 28 -0.54 7.09 2.75
N PRO A 29 -1.39 8.05 2.33
CA PRO A 29 -1.09 8.88 1.17
C PRO A 29 0.24 9.63 1.34
N GLY A 30 1.18 9.40 0.42
CA GLY A 30 2.52 10.00 0.45
C GLY A 30 3.60 9.13 1.11
N ALA A 31 3.26 7.96 1.63
CA ALA A 31 4.27 7.00 2.12
C ALA A 31 5.20 6.53 0.99
N GLU A 32 6.49 6.39 1.34
CA GLU A 32 7.46 5.74 0.46
C GLU A 32 7.32 4.21 0.55
N ILE A 33 7.44 3.57 -0.62
CA ILE A 33 7.35 2.12 -0.75
C ILE A 33 8.49 1.60 -1.62
N GLU A 34 8.95 0.39 -1.33
CA GLU A 34 9.79 -0.38 -2.23
C GLU A 34 8.90 -1.16 -3.19
N LEU A 35 9.21 -1.09 -4.49
CA LEU A 35 8.62 -1.92 -5.53
C LEU A 35 9.67 -2.92 -6.03
N ALA A 36 9.40 -4.22 -5.84
CA ALA A 36 10.24 -5.29 -6.33
C ALA A 36 9.53 -6.14 -7.39
N LEU A 37 10.22 -6.45 -8.49
CA LEU A 37 9.71 -7.31 -9.56
C LEU A 37 10.30 -8.72 -9.47
N ASP A 38 9.48 -9.70 -9.10
CA ASP A 38 9.83 -11.12 -9.26
C ASP A 38 9.57 -11.55 -10.71
N LYS A 39 10.62 -11.55 -11.54
CA LYS A 39 10.53 -11.90 -12.97
C LYS A 39 10.14 -13.36 -13.22
N LYS A 40 10.46 -14.27 -12.30
CA LYS A 40 10.15 -15.70 -12.48
C LYS A 40 8.66 -15.94 -12.33
N LYS A 41 8.04 -15.28 -11.35
CA LYS A 41 6.59 -15.39 -11.08
C LYS A 41 5.75 -14.32 -11.78
N LYS A 42 6.41 -13.31 -12.37
CA LYS A 42 5.78 -12.12 -12.95
C LYS A 42 4.94 -11.35 -11.92
N TRP A 43 5.48 -11.20 -10.70
CA TRP A 43 4.80 -10.52 -9.60
C TRP A 43 5.45 -9.17 -9.30
N ILE A 44 4.62 -8.20 -8.95
CA ILE A 44 5.05 -6.97 -8.31
C ILE A 44 4.81 -7.15 -6.82
N ILE A 45 5.86 -6.93 -6.03
CA ILE A 45 5.83 -6.97 -4.57
C ILE A 45 5.96 -5.53 -4.08
N ILE A 46 5.05 -5.13 -3.23
CA ILE A 46 5.04 -3.81 -2.59
C ILE A 46 5.47 -4.02 -1.14
N ARG A 47 6.47 -3.27 -0.68
CA ARG A 47 6.90 -3.27 0.72
C ARG A 47 6.86 -1.84 1.28
N PRO A 48 6.17 -1.60 2.39
CA PRO A 48 6.28 -0.35 3.11
C PRO A 48 7.72 -0.12 3.59
N LEU A 49 8.19 1.12 3.47
CA LEU A 49 9.42 1.55 4.13
C LEU A 49 9.03 2.22 5.44
N HIS A 50 8.96 1.46 6.53
CA HIS A 50 8.72 2.04 7.85
C HIS A 50 10.02 2.66 8.38
N GLY A 51 10.07 3.98 8.52
CA GLY A 51 11.02 4.64 9.42
C GLY A 51 10.59 4.39 10.88
N GLU A 52 11.53 4.41 11.82
CA GLU A 52 11.32 4.04 13.23
C GLU A 52 10.20 4.85 13.94
N ASP A 53 9.74 5.97 13.38
CA ASP A 53 8.71 6.87 13.94
C ASP A 53 7.28 6.68 13.38
N PHE A 54 7.00 5.55 12.70
CA PHE A 54 5.69 5.31 12.08
C PHE A 54 4.51 5.27 13.08
N MET A 55 4.74 4.96 14.36
CA MET A 55 3.64 4.93 15.35
C MET A 55 3.36 6.29 15.99
N GLU A 56 4.35 7.20 16.06
CA GLU A 56 4.17 8.51 16.68
C GLU A 56 3.42 9.48 15.76
N HIS A 57 3.69 9.45 14.45
CA HIS A 57 3.05 10.37 13.50
C HIS A 57 1.58 10.05 13.18
N PHE A 58 1.09 8.86 13.50
CA PHE A 58 -0.21 8.38 13.04
C PHE A 58 -1.30 8.26 14.10
N LYS A 59 -1.00 8.55 15.37
CA LYS A 59 -2.03 8.62 16.42
C LYS A 59 -3.20 9.51 16.02
N ASP A 60 -2.91 10.73 15.55
CA ASP A 60 -3.93 11.71 15.22
C ASP A 60 -4.75 11.32 13.98
N THR A 61 -4.12 10.65 13.00
CA THR A 61 -4.81 10.22 11.77
C THR A 61 -5.66 8.97 12.00
N MET A 62 -5.21 8.05 12.87
CA MET A 62 -5.98 6.86 13.25
C MET A 62 -7.22 7.22 14.09
N GLU A 63 -7.13 8.22 14.98
CA GLU A 63 -8.27 8.69 15.75
C GLU A 63 -9.36 9.36 14.89
N THR A 64 -9.01 9.92 13.72
CA THR A 64 -9.97 10.58 12.83
C THR A 64 -10.72 9.59 11.91
N MET A 65 -10.28 8.34 11.84
CA MET A 65 -10.87 7.28 11.00
C MET A 65 -11.74 6.26 11.77
N ALA A 66 -11.87 6.42 13.09
CA ALA A 66 -12.78 5.66 13.96
C ALA A 66 -14.11 6.40 14.14
#